data_AF-A0A8J8XCL3-F1
#
_entry.id   AF-A0A8J8XCL3-F1
#
_cell.length_a   1.000
_cell.length_b   1.000
_cell.length_c   1.000
_cell.angle_alpha   90.00
_cell.angle_beta   90.00
_cell.angle_gamma   90.00
#
_symmetry.space_group_name_H-M   'P 1'
#
loop_
_entity.id
_entity.type
_entity.pdbx_description
1 polymer ?
#
loop_
_entity_poly.entity_id
_entity_poly.type
_entity_poly.pdbx_seq_one_letter_code
_entity_poly.pdbx_strand_id
1 'polypeptide(L)'
;MKDLLDAKEKEAKLKEERWKKTKEIQERKLLFAERKLVWDQQHKIMFFDVSTLAMRAHIVASNVAALNDGFDGSSGFGGEFGGGNGESLSTSME
;
A
#
# COMPACT_ATOMS: atom_id res chain seq x y z
N MET A 1 -65.37 24.97 -12.30
CA MET A 1 -64.70 25.21 -11.00
C MET A 1 -64.02 23.96 -10.47
N LYS A 2 -64.71 22.80 -10.41
CA LYS A 2 -64.18 21.55 -9.85
C LYS A 2 -63.04 20.93 -10.68
N ASP A 3 -63.17 20.92 -12.01
CA ASP A 3 -62.12 20.39 -12.91
C ASP A 3 -60.82 21.19 -12.87
N LEU A 4 -60.92 22.49 -12.59
CA LEU A 4 -59.78 23.41 -12.49
C LEU A 4 -58.98 23.17 -11.21
N LEU A 5 -59.67 22.80 -10.12
CA LEU A 5 -59.05 22.36 -8.87
C LEU A 5 -58.37 21.00 -9.03
N ASP A 6 -59.03 20.04 -9.68
CA ASP A 6 -58.47 18.70 -9.91
C ASP A 6 -57.24 18.75 -10.84
N ALA A 7 -57.25 19.61 -11.86
CA ALA A 7 -56.09 19.82 -12.73
C ALA A 7 -54.89 20.39 -11.95
N LYS A 8 -55.14 21.38 -11.07
CA LYS A 8 -54.11 22.00 -10.23
C LYS A 8 -53.54 21.01 -9.22
N GLU A 9 -54.36 20.14 -8.65
CA GLU A 9 -53.93 19.09 -7.73
C GLU A 9 -53.04 18.05 -8.42
N LYS A 10 -53.41 17.61 -9.63
CA LYS A 10 -52.60 16.70 -10.44
C LYS A 10 -51.26 17.31 -10.85
N GLU A 11 -51.25 18.60 -11.20
CA GLU A 11 -50.02 19.32 -11.52
C GLU A 11 -49.08 19.43 -10.30
N ALA A 12 -49.63 19.71 -9.11
CA ALA A 12 -48.86 19.77 -7.88
C ALA A 12 -48.23 18.41 -7.53
N LYS A 13 -49.00 17.32 -7.63
CA LYS A 13 -48.52 15.95 -7.42
C LYS A 13 -47.41 15.58 -8.40
N LEU A 14 -47.54 15.93 -9.68
CA LEU A 14 -46.49 15.68 -10.68
C LEU A 14 -45.21 16.47 -10.40
N LYS A 15 -45.32 17.73 -9.96
CA LYS A 15 -44.16 18.54 -9.54
C LYS A 15 -43.47 17.93 -8.33
N GLU A 16 -44.24 17.47 -7.35
CA GLU A 16 -43.72 16.83 -6.15
C GLU A 16 -42.99 15.52 -6.47
N GLU A 17 -43.58 14.64 -7.29
CA GLU A 17 -42.93 13.40 -7.72
C GLU A 17 -41.64 13.67 -8.49
N ARG A 18 -41.64 14.69 -9.36
CA ARG A 18 -40.46 15.09 -10.11
C ARG A 18 -39.36 15.58 -9.19
N TRP A 19 -39.71 16.42 -8.20
CA TRP A 19 -38.77 16.89 -7.19
C TRP A 19 -38.19 15.75 -6.35
N LYS A 20 -39.03 14.81 -5.91
CA LYS A 20 -38.62 13.64 -5.14
C LYS A 20 -37.62 12.77 -5.91
N LYS A 21 -37.89 12.49 -7.19
CA LYS A 21 -36.97 11.74 -8.07
C LYS A 21 -35.63 12.45 -8.23
N THR A 22 -35.64 13.76 -8.46
CA THR A 22 -34.39 14.53 -8.58
C THR A 22 -33.57 14.50 -7.30
N LYS A 23 -34.24 14.65 -6.14
CA LYS A 23 -33.59 14.59 -4.83
C LYS A 23 -32.95 13.21 -4.58
N GLU A 24 -33.68 12.14 -4.87
CA GLU A 24 -33.19 10.77 -4.68
C GLU A 24 -31.96 10.46 -5.56
N ILE A 25 -31.92 10.99 -6.79
CA ILE A 25 -30.75 10.87 -7.67
C ILE A 25 -29.56 11.64 -7.09
N GLN A 26 -29.77 12.83 -6.55
CA GLN A 26 -28.70 13.62 -5.93
C GLN A 26 -28.16 12.94 -4.66
N GLU A 27 -29.03 12.43 -3.80
CA GLU A 27 -28.63 11.68 -2.61
C GLU A 27 -27.81 10.43 -2.97
N ARG A 28 -28.23 9.66 -3.99
CA ARG A 28 -27.44 8.52 -4.48
C ARG A 28 -26.07 8.94 -5.03
N LYS A 29 -26.01 10.03 -5.79
CA LYS A 29 -24.73 10.56 -6.31
C LYS A 29 -23.80 10.97 -5.18
N LEU A 30 -24.34 11.57 -4.12
CA LEU A 30 -23.58 12.00 -2.96
C LEU A 30 -23.02 10.80 -2.19
N LEU A 31 -23.85 9.78 -1.91
CA LEU A 31 -23.40 8.53 -1.30
C LEU A 31 -22.29 7.84 -2.11
N PHE A 32 -22.40 7.85 -3.43
CA PHE A 32 -21.37 7.29 -4.30
C PHE A 32 -20.06 8.09 -4.22
N ALA A 33 -20.15 9.42 -4.19
CA ALA A 33 -18.98 10.29 -4.06
C ALA A 33 -18.27 10.10 -2.71
N GLU A 34 -19.02 9.99 -1.61
CA GLU A 34 -18.46 9.69 -0.28
C GLU A 34 -17.73 8.35 -0.25
N ARG A 35 -18.36 7.29 -0.77
CA ARG A 35 -17.73 5.95 -0.81
C ARG A 35 -16.47 5.95 -1.69
N LYS A 36 -16.49 6.66 -2.82
CA LYS A 36 -15.32 6.80 -3.68
C LYS A 36 -14.19 7.55 -2.97
N LEU A 37 -14.51 8.61 -2.25
CA LEU A 37 -13.52 9.37 -1.48
C LEU A 37 -12.84 8.51 -0.42
N VAL A 38 -13.61 7.73 0.34
CA VAL A 38 -13.06 6.79 1.34
C VAL A 38 -12.17 5.75 0.69
N TRP A 39 -12.60 5.18 -0.44
CA TRP A 39 -11.81 4.22 -1.20
C TRP A 39 -10.49 4.81 -1.68
N ASP A 40 -10.51 6.00 -2.29
CA ASP A 40 -9.30 6.67 -2.79
C ASP A 40 -8.33 6.98 -1.64
N GLN A 41 -8.86 7.40 -0.48
CA GLN A 41 -8.04 7.66 0.71
C GLN A 41 -7.40 6.39 1.27
N GLN A 42 -8.16 5.29 1.39
CA GLN A 42 -7.62 4.00 1.83
C GLN A 42 -6.58 3.45 0.86
N HIS A 43 -6.83 3.54 -0.44
CA HIS A 43 -5.88 3.10 -1.46
C HIS A 43 -4.57 3.90 -1.40
N LYS A 44 -4.66 5.22 -1.15
CA LYS A 44 -3.49 6.08 -0.96
C LYS A 44 -2.67 5.69 0.28
N ILE A 45 -3.34 5.33 1.39
CA ILE A 45 -2.68 4.86 2.61
C ILE A 45 -1.95 3.54 2.36
N MET A 46 -2.62 2.55 1.76
CA MET A 46 -1.99 1.26 1.45
C MET A 46 -0.75 1.41 0.57
N PHE A 47 -0.81 2.28 -0.44
CA PHE A 47 0.34 2.52 -1.33
C PHE A 47 1.51 3.18 -0.59
N PHE A 48 1.23 4.09 0.34
CA PHE A 48 2.25 4.72 1.18
C PHE A 48 2.93 3.72 2.12
N ASP A 49 2.18 2.77 2.69
CA ASP A 49 2.74 1.74 3.58
C ASP A 49 3.65 0.77 2.82
N VAL A 50 3.23 0.30 1.65
CA VAL A 50 4.03 -0.62 0.81
C VAL A 50 5.35 0.03 0.38
N SER A 51 5.31 1.28 -0.07
CA SER A 51 6.53 2.01 -0.46
C SER A 51 7.46 2.27 0.72
N THR A 52 6.91 2.59 1.90
CA THR A 52 7.69 2.78 3.13
C THR A 52 8.35 1.47 3.58
N LEU A 53 7.64 0.34 3.50
CA LEU A 53 8.19 -0.98 3.82
C LEU A 53 9.32 -1.37 2.85
N ALA A 54 9.12 -1.15 1.55
CA ALA A 54 10.14 -1.42 0.53
C ALA A 54 11.41 -0.58 0.76
N MET A 55 11.26 0.71 1.09
CA MET A 55 12.38 1.59 1.40
C MET A 55 13.16 1.14 2.65
N ARG A 56 12.45 0.76 3.71
CA ARG A 56 13.08 0.22 4.93
C ARG A 56 13.82 -1.09 4.66
N ALA A 57 13.25 -1.99 3.86
CA ALA A 57 13.90 -3.24 3.47
C ALA A 57 15.19 -2.97 2.68
N HIS A 58 15.18 -2.01 1.75
CA HIS A 58 16.37 -1.62 1.01
C HIS A 58 17.47 -1.04 1.91
N ILE A 59 17.11 -0.22 2.90
CA ILE A 59 18.07 0.32 3.87
C ILE A 59 18.70 -0.82 4.71
N VAL A 60 17.89 -1.75 5.21
CA VAL A 60 18.39 -2.90 5.97
C VAL A 60 19.29 -3.77 5.11
N ALA A 61 18.89 -4.09 3.87
CA ALA A 61 19.71 -4.87 2.96
C ALA A 61 21.04 -4.18 2.64
N SER A 62 21.02 -2.87 2.38
CA SER A 62 22.25 -2.09 2.13
C SER A 62 23.17 -2.06 3.35
N ASN A 63 22.61 -1.91 4.56
CA ASN A 63 23.40 -1.92 5.80
C ASN A 63 23.99 -3.31 6.08
N VAL A 64 23.22 -4.38 5.85
CA VAL A 64 23.70 -5.77 6.00
C VAL A 64 24.80 -6.07 4.98
N ALA A 65 24.67 -5.64 3.73
CA ALA A 65 25.71 -5.79 2.72
C ALA A 65 26.98 -5.04 3.11
N ALA A 66 26.88 -3.78 3.53
CA ALA A 66 28.03 -3.00 3.98
C ALA A 66 28.75 -3.60 5.21
N LEU A 67 28.01 -4.23 6.12
CA LEU A 67 28.58 -4.95 7.26
C LEU A 67 29.27 -6.25 6.83
N ASN A 68 28.73 -6.97 5.85
CA ASN A 68 29.34 -8.19 5.31
C ASN A 68 30.61 -7.89 4.49
N ASP A 69 30.59 -6.82 3.68
CA ASP A 69 31.76 -6.38 2.89
C ASP A 69 32.89 -5.85 3.80
N GLY A 70 32.55 -5.35 5.00
CA GLY A 70 33.53 -4.97 6.03
C GLY A 70 34.06 -6.12 6.88
N PHE A 71 33.49 -7.32 6.77
CA PHE A 71 33.90 -8.50 7.55
C PHE A 71 34.93 -9.39 6.82
N ASP A 72 35.14 -9.21 5.51
CA ASP A 72 35.99 -10.10 4.70
C ASP A 72 37.46 -9.64 4.56
N GLY A 73 37.96 -8.81 5.48
CA GLY A 73 39.37 -8.40 5.40
C GLY A 73 39.90 -7.49 6.52
N SER A 74 40.65 -8.11 7.44
CA SER A 74 41.70 -7.50 8.29
C SER A 74 41.29 -6.67 9.53
N SER A 75 41.21 -7.37 10.67
CA SER A 75 41.91 -7.00 11.92
C SER A 75 41.99 -8.28 12.78
N GLY A 76 43.15 -8.86 13.11
CA GLY A 76 44.29 -8.19 13.72
C GLY A 76 44.16 -8.14 15.24
N PHE A 77 43.83 -9.25 15.91
CA PHE A 77 44.05 -9.41 17.35
C PHE A 77 44.61 -10.81 17.64
N GLY A 78 45.85 -10.83 18.17
CA GLY A 78 46.72 -11.98 18.23
C GLY A 78 46.26 -13.12 19.16
N GLY A 79 46.75 -14.31 18.82
CA GLY A 79 46.62 -15.52 19.61
C GLY A 79 47.52 -16.60 19.04
N GLU A 80 48.81 -16.51 19.34
CA GLU A 80 49.77 -17.56 19.09
C GLU A 80 49.47 -18.77 20.00
N PHE A 81 48.87 -19.80 19.44
CA PHE A 81 48.85 -21.19 19.91
C PHE A 81 48.64 -22.03 18.65
N GLY A 82 49.45 -23.01 18.27
CA GLY A 82 50.33 -23.91 18.98
C GLY A 82 50.34 -25.16 18.08
N GLY A 83 51.53 -25.67 17.77
CA GLY A 83 51.74 -26.60 16.66
C GLY A 83 51.03 -27.96 16.74
N GLY A 84 51.04 -28.66 15.62
CA GLY A 84 50.64 -30.06 15.51
C GLY A 84 50.70 -30.55 14.08
N ASN A 85 51.44 -31.61 13.85
CA ASN A 85 52.06 -32.05 12.60
C ASN A 85 51.22 -33.10 11.84
N GLY A 86 51.41 -33.19 10.51
CA GLY A 86 51.15 -34.40 9.70
C GLY A 86 49.76 -34.51 9.04
N GLU A 87 49.55 -35.03 7.83
CA GLU A 87 50.41 -35.70 6.84
C GLU A 87 49.74 -35.56 5.46
N SER A 88 50.57 -35.66 4.42
CA SER A 88 50.28 -35.53 2.98
C SER A 88 49.32 -36.58 2.40
N LEU A 89 48.44 -36.16 1.48
CA LEU A 89 47.95 -37.02 0.39
C LEU A 89 47.92 -36.25 -0.93
N SER A 90 48.67 -36.81 -1.88
CA SER A 90 48.97 -36.36 -3.23
C SER A 90 47.76 -36.21 -4.15
N THR A 91 47.78 -35.22 -5.03
CA THR A 91 47.19 -35.36 -6.38
C THR A 91 48.07 -34.60 -7.38
N SER A 92 48.87 -35.37 -8.12
CA SER A 92 49.58 -34.91 -9.30
C SER A 92 48.58 -34.49 -10.38
N MET A 93 48.86 -33.39 -11.07
CA MET A 93 48.16 -33.04 -12.30
C MET A 93 49.14 -32.30 -13.22
N GLU A 94 49.91 -33.07 -13.99
CA GLU A 94 50.49 -32.72 -15.28
C GLU A 94 50.44 -33.94 -16.19
#